data_AF-A0A4R5N881-F1
#
_entry.id   AF-A0A4R5N881-F1
#
_cell.length_a   1.000
_cell.length_b   1.000
_cell.length_c   1.000
_cell.angle_alpha   90.00
_cell.angle_beta   90.00
_cell.angle_gamma   90.00
#
_symmetry.space_group_name_H-M   'P 1'
#
loop_
_entity.id
_entity.type
_entity.pdbx_description
1 polymer ?
#
loop_
_entity_poly.entity_id
_entity_poly.type
_entity_poly.pdbx_seq_one_letter_code
_entity_poly.pdbx_strand_id
1 'polypeptide(L)'
;MSEEVENNSGFNIGDILLAPAYGNLEKPFTGEVEKIYENSLLVVITENDPEDQPTVNEMNHRAVVKMSDVEVIKKAPAEATQPKADDNQ
;
A
#
# COMPACT_ATOMS: atom_id res chain seq x y z
N MET A 1 10.28 20.17 16.92
CA MET A 1 10.79 19.89 15.57
C MET A 1 10.33 18.50 15.20
N SER A 2 9.16 18.43 14.60
CA SER A 2 8.70 17.29 13.82
C SER A 2 8.18 17.98 12.56
N GLU A 3 9.07 18.13 11.59
CA GLU A 3 8.69 18.58 10.25
C GLU A 3 7.77 17.49 9.70
N GLU A 4 6.47 17.71 9.87
CA GLU A 4 5.45 17.06 9.08
C GLU A 4 5.70 17.54 7.67
N VAL A 5 6.46 16.74 6.92
CA VAL A 5 6.62 16.95 5.49
C VAL A 5 5.21 16.84 4.93
N GLU A 6 4.59 17.99 4.63
CA GLU A 6 3.34 18.07 3.91
C GLU A 6 3.53 17.38 2.56
N ASN A 7 3.30 16.08 2.54
CA ASN A 7 3.15 15.32 1.32
C ASN A 7 1.86 15.82 0.66
N ASN A 8 2.01 16.77 -0.25
CA ASN A 8 0.92 17.27 -1.09
C ASN A 8 0.29 16.16 -1.98
N SER A 9 0.87 14.96 -1.96
CA SER A 9 0.36 13.75 -2.60
C SER A 9 -0.85 13.13 -1.89
N GLY A 10 -1.08 13.43 -0.60
CA GLY A 10 -2.19 12.86 0.17
C GLY A 10 -1.97 11.43 0.67
N PHE A 11 -0.75 10.89 0.54
CA PHE A 11 -0.32 9.57 1.02
C PHE A 11 0.74 9.70 2.13
N ASN A 12 0.73 8.75 3.06
CA ASN A 12 1.65 8.60 4.17
C ASN A 12 2.38 7.26 4.10
N ILE A 13 3.62 7.21 4.60
CA ILE A 13 4.35 5.94 4.78
C ILE A 13 3.58 5.09 5.80
N GLY A 14 3.36 3.82 5.47
CA GLY A 14 2.50 2.91 6.23
C GLY A 14 1.04 2.90 5.79
N ASP A 15 0.62 3.75 4.84
CA ASP A 15 -0.73 3.65 4.27
C ASP A 15 -0.87 2.31 3.56
N ILE A 16 -2.00 1.65 3.79
CA ILE A 16 -2.38 0.45 3.04
C ILE A 16 -3.23 0.89 1.86
N LEU A 17 -2.77 0.56 0.67
CA LEU A 17 -3.44 0.87 -0.58
C LEU A 17 -3.66 -0.39 -1.40
N LEU A 18 -4.75 -0.38 -2.17
CA LEU A 18 -5.07 -1.37 -3.18
C LEU A 18 -4.55 -0.84 -4.51
N ALA A 19 -3.59 -1.56 -5.08
CA ALA A 19 -3.08 -1.31 -6.41
C ALA A 19 -3.74 -2.26 -7.41
N PRO A 20 -4.16 -1.78 -8.59
CA PRO A 20 -4.59 -2.63 -9.67
C PRO A 20 -3.40 -3.41 -10.26
N ALA A 21 -3.70 -4.30 -11.20
CA ALA A 21 -2.72 -5.01 -12.01
C ALA A 21 -1.60 -4.06 -12.49
N TYR A 22 -0.36 -4.30 -12.02
CA TYR A 22 0.78 -3.44 -12.29
C TYR A 22 1.95 -4.26 -12.85
N GLY A 23 2.54 -3.77 -13.96
CA GLY A 23 3.66 -4.44 -14.61
C GLY A 23 3.25 -5.79 -15.18
N ASN A 24 3.72 -6.87 -14.55
CA ASN A 24 3.44 -8.26 -14.91
C ASN A 24 2.37 -8.91 -14.03
N LEU A 25 1.80 -8.18 -13.07
CA LEU A 25 0.71 -8.66 -12.23
C LEU A 25 -0.60 -8.54 -12.98
N GLU A 26 -1.39 -9.61 -13.01
CA GLU A 26 -2.69 -9.63 -13.70
C GLU A 26 -3.85 -9.31 -12.76
N LYS A 27 -3.69 -9.51 -11.45
CA LYS A 27 -4.70 -9.19 -10.43
C LYS A 27 -4.31 -7.97 -9.60
N PRO A 28 -5.31 -7.30 -9.00
CA PRO A 28 -5.05 -6.28 -7.99
C PRO A 28 -4.38 -6.90 -6.75
N PHE A 29 -3.59 -6.10 -6.06
CA PHE A 29 -2.87 -6.49 -4.85
C PHE A 29 -2.92 -5.37 -3.80
N THR A 30 -2.76 -5.75 -2.55
CA THR A 30 -2.69 -4.82 -1.43
C THR A 30 -1.24 -4.63 -1.03
N GLY A 31 -0.83 -3.37 -0.88
CA GLY A 31 0.52 -3.03 -0.45
C GLY A 31 0.55 -1.90 0.56
N GLU A 32 1.56 -1.94 1.42
CA GLU A 32 1.88 -0.89 2.37
C GLU A 32 2.90 0.07 1.77
N VAL A 33 2.65 1.39 1.86
CA VAL A 33 3.56 2.41 1.37
C VAL A 33 4.86 2.41 2.18
N GLU A 34 5.96 1.98 1.55
CA GLU A 34 7.30 2.03 2.14
C GLU A 34 8.01 3.35 1.79
N LYS A 35 7.82 3.87 0.57
CA LYS A 35 8.36 5.18 0.15
C LYS A 35 7.42 5.90 -0.80
N ILE A 36 7.48 7.22 -0.75
CA ILE A 36 6.68 8.12 -1.59
C ILE A 36 7.61 8.88 -2.51
N TYR A 37 7.38 8.76 -3.81
CA TYR A 37 8.08 9.50 -4.86
C TYR A 37 7.15 10.59 -5.43
N GLU A 38 7.67 11.41 -6.34
CA GLU A 38 6.93 12.56 -6.88
C GLU A 38 5.65 12.17 -7.65
N ASN A 39 5.66 11.04 -8.37
CA ASN A 39 4.51 10.56 -9.16
C ASN A 39 4.20 9.07 -8.92
N SER A 40 4.84 8.45 -7.94
CA SER A 40 4.75 7.00 -7.71
C SER A 40 4.99 6.68 -6.24
N LEU A 41 4.56 5.50 -5.83
CA LEU A 41 4.67 5.00 -4.48
C LEU A 41 5.41 3.66 -4.55
N LEU A 42 6.46 3.53 -3.74
CA LEU A 42 7.00 2.21 -3.44
C LEU A 42 6.11 1.58 -2.39
N VAL A 43 5.46 0.48 -2.75
CA VAL A 43 4.67 -0.31 -1.83
C VAL A 43 5.29 -1.68 -1.65
N VAL A 44 5.24 -2.17 -0.42
CA VAL A 44 5.56 -3.56 -0.10
C VAL A 44 4.26 -4.35 -0.18
N ILE A 45 4.24 -5.36 -1.04
CA ILE A 45 3.07 -6.21 -1.25
C ILE A 45 2.86 -7.06 -0.01
N THR A 46 1.73 -6.86 0.67
CA THR A 46 1.36 -7.62 1.87
C THR A 46 0.34 -8.71 1.55
N GLU A 47 -0.54 -8.46 0.58
CA GLU A 47 -1.51 -9.43 0.10
C GLU A 47 -1.60 -9.37 -1.42
N ASN A 48 -1.58 -10.53 -2.07
CA ASN A 48 -1.74 -10.67 -3.52
C ASN A 48 -2.37 -12.01 -3.85
N ASP A 49 -2.85 -12.12 -5.08
CA ASP A 49 -3.42 -13.37 -5.58
C ASP A 49 -2.34 -14.47 -5.69
N PRO A 50 -2.65 -15.73 -5.34
CA PRO A 50 -1.71 -16.86 -5.49
C PRO A 50 -1.21 -17.05 -6.92
N GLU A 51 -1.96 -16.63 -7.95
CA GLU A 51 -1.51 -16.67 -9.34
C GLU A 51 -0.35 -15.67 -9.60
N ASP A 52 -0.34 -14.56 -8.87
CA ASP A 52 0.65 -13.48 -8.99
C ASP A 52 1.83 -13.62 -8.01
N GLN A 53 1.75 -14.54 -7.03
CA GLN A 53 2.85 -14.87 -6.10
C GLN A 53 4.23 -15.04 -6.75
N PRO A 54 4.42 -15.80 -7.85
CA PRO A 54 5.72 -15.92 -8.49
C PRO A 54 6.28 -14.56 -8.93
N THR A 55 5.47 -13.74 -9.58
CA THR A 55 5.82 -12.38 -10.03
C THR A 55 6.20 -11.49 -8.84
N VAL A 56 5.39 -11.50 -7.77
CA VAL A 56 5.64 -10.73 -6.54
C VAL A 56 6.98 -11.13 -5.91
N ASN A 57 7.27 -12.43 -5.87
CA ASN A 57 8.51 -12.94 -5.29
C ASN A 57 9.74 -12.54 -6.14
N GLU A 58 9.63 -12.57 -7.48
CA GLU A 58 10.68 -12.05 -8.37
C GLU A 58 10.94 -10.55 -8.14
N MET A 59 9.88 -9.78 -7.86
CA MET A 59 9.95 -8.35 -7.52
C MET A 59 10.40 -8.08 -6.07
N ASN A 60 10.83 -9.11 -5.32
CA ASN A 60 11.22 -9.00 -3.91
C ASN A 60 10.11 -8.38 -3.03
N HIS A 61 8.85 -8.67 -3.33
CA HIS A 61 7.68 -8.13 -2.63
C HIS A 61 7.57 -6.60 -2.69
N ARG A 62 8.24 -5.94 -3.65
CA ARG A 62 8.23 -4.48 -3.81
C ARG A 62 7.67 -4.09 -5.16
N ALA A 63 6.62 -3.29 -5.17
CA ALA A 63 6.05 -2.73 -6.39
C ALA A 63 6.11 -1.21 -6.35
N VAL A 64 6.40 -0.61 -7.50
CA VAL A 64 6.36 0.85 -7.68
C VAL A 64 5.07 1.15 -8.43
N VAL A 65 4.06 1.68 -7.75
CA VAL A 65 2.74 1.94 -8.33
C VAL A 65 2.50 3.43 -8.51
N LYS A 66 1.69 3.81 -9.49
CA LYS A 66 1.37 5.23 -9.72
C LYS A 66 0.31 5.69 -8.73
N MET A 67 0.49 6.89 -8.18
CA MET A 67 -0.46 7.51 -7.25
C MET A 67 -1.87 7.66 -7.84
N SER A 68 -1.98 7.80 -9.16
CA SER A 68 -3.26 7.98 -9.85
C SER A 68 -4.08 6.70 -10.02
N ASP A 69 -3.42 5.54 -9.93
CA ASP A 69 -4.04 4.23 -10.18
C ASP A 69 -4.32 3.46 -8.87
N VAL A 70 -3.79 3.92 -7.74
CA VAL A 70 -3.98 3.26 -6.44
C VAL A 70 -5.16 3.83 -5.67
N GLU A 71 -5.79 2.98 -4.87
CA GLU A 71 -6.88 3.36 -3.97
C GLU A 71 -6.45 3.17 -2.51
N VAL A 72 -6.51 4.23 -1.69
CA VAL A 72 -6.16 4.12 -0.26
C VAL A 72 -7.30 3.45 0.48
N ILE A 73 -7.12 2.17 0.82
CA ILE A 73 -8.12 1.39 1.55
C ILE A 73 -8.04 1.62 3.06
N LYS A 74 -6.85 1.89 3.60
CA LYS A 74 -6.66 2.18 5.01
C LYS A 74 -5.50 3.14 5.19
N LYS A 75 -5.80 4.31 5.75
CA LYS A 75 -4.74 5.23 6.14
C LYS A 75 -4.01 4.75 7.38
N ALA A 76 -2.69 4.86 7.38
CA ALA A 76 -1.87 4.72 8.58
C ALA A 76 -2.47 5.65 9.64
N PRO A 77 -2.95 5.11 10.76
CA PRO A 77 -3.52 5.95 11.79
C PRO A 77 -2.38 6.79 12.39
N ALA A 78 -2.48 8.12 12.27
CA ALA A 78 -1.86 9.01 13.23
C ALA A 78 -2.57 8.77 14.57
N GLU A 79 -2.11 7.72 15.27
CA GLU A 79 -2.56 7.22 16.57
C GLU A 79 -4.01 6.69 16.66
N ALA A 80 -4.09 5.38 16.91
CA ALA A 80 -5.18 4.65 17.57
C ALA A 80 -6.64 4.85 17.09
N THR A 81 -7.14 3.87 16.33
CA THR A 81 -8.27 3.04 16.80
C THR A 81 -8.19 1.69 16.11
N GLN A 82 -7.84 0.67 16.88
CA GLN A 82 -8.24 -0.69 16.56
C GLN A 82 -9.74 -0.77 16.86
N PRO A 83 -10.59 -1.08 15.87
CA PRO A 83 -11.61 -2.09 16.05
C PRO A 83 -11.03 -3.33 15.36
N LYS A 84 -10.46 -4.36 16.00
CA LYS A 84 -10.99 -5.17 17.12
C LYS A 84 -12.42 -4.80 17.51
N ALA A 85 -13.30 -5.00 16.56
CA ALA A 85 -14.72 -5.24 16.79
C ALA A 85 -15.09 -6.32 15.78
N ASP A 86 -15.77 -7.38 16.11
CA ASP A 86 -16.27 -7.94 17.38
C ASP A 86 -16.80 -9.32 16.91
N ASP A 87 -16.81 -10.37 17.72
CA ASP A 87 -18.02 -10.80 18.43
C ASP A 87 -17.83 -12.33 18.60
N ASN A 88 -18.16 -13.06 19.65
CA ASN A 88 -18.60 -12.82 21.01
C ASN A 88 -18.87 -14.24 21.55
N GLN A 89 -18.59 -14.44 22.84
CA GLN A 89 -19.08 -15.52 23.71
C GLN A 89 -18.35 -16.88 23.73
#